data_AF-A0A0B7MCD3-F1
#
_entry.id   AF-A0A0B7MCD3-F1
#
_cell.length_a   1.000
_cell.length_b   1.000
_cell.length_c   1.000
_cell.angle_alpha   90.00
_cell.angle_beta   90.00
_cell.angle_gamma   90.00
#
_symmetry.space_group_name_H-M   'P 1'
#
loop_
_entity.id
_entity.type
_entity.pdbx_description
1 polymer ?
#
loop_
_entity_poly.entity_id
_entity_poly.type
_entity_poly.pdbx_seq_one_letter_code
_entity_poly.pdbx_strand_id
1 'polypeptide(L)'
;MLVSRQLKAPRRTRSDFTPYIFTHEEMKRIFASVDSMRPHTRYNSAEVYPVLFRVLYGCGLRISEALDLRIRDVDLNIGVLTVRNGKFNKSRLVVMSPSLIDVAQK
;
A
#
# COMPACT_ATOMS: atom_id res chain seq x y z
N MET A 1 13.11 -42.65 -21.13
CA MET A 1 11.80 -42.08 -21.53
C MET A 1 11.24 -41.31 -20.34
N LEU A 2 11.57 -40.02 -20.20
CA LEU A 2 11.02 -39.15 -19.15
C LEU A 2 9.83 -38.39 -19.75
N VAL A 3 8.62 -38.76 -19.36
CA VAL A 3 7.39 -38.07 -19.80
C VAL A 3 7.25 -36.80 -18.97
N SER A 4 7.53 -35.66 -19.60
CA SER A 4 7.31 -34.32 -19.08
C SER A 4 5.84 -34.15 -18.69
N ARG A 5 5.55 -34.03 -17.38
CA ARG A 5 4.23 -33.61 -16.90
C ARG A 5 4.01 -32.16 -17.32
N GLN A 6 3.18 -31.93 -18.33
CA GLN A 6 2.63 -30.62 -18.65
C GLN A 6 1.76 -30.15 -17.47
N LEU A 7 2.24 -29.19 -16.70
CA LEU A 7 1.43 -28.45 -15.73
C LEU A 7 0.44 -27.58 -16.52
N LYS A 8 -0.84 -27.93 -16.46
CA LYS A 8 -1.93 -27.12 -17.05
C LYS A 8 -1.98 -25.79 -16.30
N ALA A 9 -1.76 -24.67 -17.00
CA ALA A 9 -1.90 -23.35 -16.41
C ALA A 9 -3.32 -23.19 -15.82
N PRO A 10 -3.47 -22.61 -14.62
CA PRO A 10 -4.76 -22.46 -13.98
C PRO A 10 -5.71 -21.69 -14.90
N ARG A 11 -6.94 -22.18 -15.02
CA ARG A 11 -8.00 -21.57 -15.82
C ARG A 11 -8.22 -20.15 -15.28
N ARG A 12 -8.03 -19.13 -16.13
CA ARG A 12 -8.27 -17.73 -15.78
C ARG A 12 -9.77 -17.59 -15.45
N THR A 13 -10.13 -17.66 -14.17
CA THR A 13 -11.47 -17.35 -13.69
C THR A 13 -11.72 -15.88 -14.00
N ARG A 14 -12.71 -15.61 -14.87
CA ARG A 14 -13.21 -14.25 -15.04
C ARG A 14 -13.80 -13.82 -13.70
N SER A 15 -13.31 -12.71 -13.18
CA SER A 15 -13.87 -12.09 -11.98
C SER A 15 -14.94 -11.10 -12.42
N ASP A 16 -16.13 -11.21 -11.86
CA ASP A 16 -17.23 -10.24 -12.05
C ASP A 16 -17.03 -8.99 -11.16
N PHE A 17 -15.80 -8.75 -10.69
CA PHE A 17 -15.49 -7.63 -9.82
C PHE A 17 -15.52 -6.31 -10.59
N THR A 18 -16.47 -5.46 -10.23
CA THR A 18 -16.51 -4.07 -10.68
C THR A 18 -15.76 -3.20 -9.67
N PRO A 19 -14.69 -2.49 -10.07
CA PRO A 19 -13.97 -1.62 -9.16
C PRO A 19 -14.84 -0.46 -8.70
N TYR A 20 -14.88 -0.24 -7.39
CA TYR A 20 -15.51 0.93 -6.79
C TYR A 20 -14.44 2.00 -6.53
N ILE A 21 -14.62 3.18 -7.12
CA ILE A 21 -13.73 4.32 -6.93
C ILE A 21 -14.36 5.22 -5.87
N PHE A 22 -13.67 5.37 -4.74
CA PHE A 22 -14.11 6.23 -3.65
C PHE A 22 -14.14 7.70 -4.08
N THR A 23 -15.19 8.40 -3.66
CA THR A 23 -15.26 9.85 -3.77
C THR A 23 -14.32 10.54 -2.79
N HIS A 24 -13.99 11.80 -3.04
CA HIS A 24 -13.18 12.59 -2.12
C HIS A 24 -13.81 12.70 -0.73
N GLU A 25 -15.13 12.79 -0.62
CA GLU A 25 -15.83 12.84 0.67
C GLU A 25 -15.76 11.52 1.43
N GLU A 26 -15.84 10.39 0.72
CA GLU A 26 -15.61 9.08 1.35
C GLU A 26 -14.18 8.92 1.84
N MET A 27 -13.20 9.35 1.04
CA MET A 27 -11.80 9.33 1.45
C MET A 27 -11.56 10.21 2.68
N LYS A 28 -12.17 11.40 2.76
CA LYS A 28 -12.12 12.25 3.97
C LYS A 28 -12.68 11.54 5.19
N ARG A 29 -13.82 10.85 5.06
CA ARG A 29 -14.42 10.07 6.16
C ARG A 29 -13.52 8.90 6.60
N ILE A 30 -12.88 8.21 5.65
CA ILE A 30 -11.93 7.14 5.95
C ILE A 30 -10.73 7.70 6.73
N PHE A 31 -10.13 8.80 6.28
CA PHE A 31 -9.01 9.43 6.97
C PHE A 31 -9.39 9.90 8.38
N ALA A 32 -10.55 10.55 8.54
CA ALA A 32 -11.04 10.96 9.85
C ALA A 32 -11.26 9.76 10.80
N SER A 33 -11.70 8.62 10.27
CA SER A 33 -11.89 7.39 11.04
C SER A 33 -10.55 6.82 11.53
N VAL A 34 -9.55 6.71 10.65
CA VAL A 34 -8.24 6.17 11.06
C VAL A 34 -7.49 7.13 11.99
N ASP A 35 -7.63 8.44 11.80
CA ASP A 35 -7.00 9.46 12.63
C ASP A 35 -7.60 9.54 14.04
N SER A 36 -8.85 9.08 14.23
CA SER A 36 -9.55 9.07 15.52
C SER A 36 -9.47 7.72 16.24
N MET A 37 -8.70 6.76 15.72
CA MET A 37 -8.52 5.47 16.37
C MET A 37 -7.82 5.63 17.71
N ARG A 38 -8.38 4.96 18.73
CA ARG A 38 -7.77 4.95 20.06
C ARG A 38 -6.58 4.00 20.08
N PRO A 39 -5.46 4.38 20.73
CA PRO A 39 -4.35 3.49 20.97
C PRO A 39 -4.82 2.22 21.68
N HIS A 40 -4.26 1.09 21.29
CA HIS A 40 -4.56 -0.21 21.88
C HIS A 40 -3.32 -0.76 22.57
N THR A 41 -3.50 -1.44 23.70
CA THR A 41 -2.36 -1.91 24.52
C THR A 41 -1.51 -2.99 23.85
N ARG A 42 -2.05 -3.71 22.87
CA ARG A 42 -1.39 -4.84 22.19
C ARG A 42 -0.97 -4.56 20.74
N TYR A 43 -1.50 -3.51 20.13
CA TYR A 43 -1.33 -3.28 18.69
C TYR A 43 -1.11 -1.79 18.44
N ASN A 44 -0.27 -1.47 17.47
CA ASN A 44 0.07 -0.11 17.05
C ASN A 44 -0.83 0.39 15.90
N SER A 45 -2.10 -0.03 15.87
CA SER A 45 -3.00 0.30 14.77
C SER A 45 -3.31 1.80 14.68
N ALA A 46 -3.35 2.49 15.83
CA ALA A 46 -3.61 3.92 15.89
C ALA A 46 -2.46 4.74 15.28
N GLU A 47 -1.25 4.21 15.32
CA GLU A 47 -0.04 4.82 14.78
C GLU A 47 0.19 4.41 13.32
N VAL A 48 -0.02 3.12 13.00
CA VAL A 48 0.27 2.55 11.68
C VAL A 48 -0.81 2.88 10.65
N TYR A 49 -2.10 2.83 11.00
CA TYR A 49 -3.17 2.97 10.00
C TYR A 49 -3.24 4.37 9.38
N PRO A 50 -3.10 5.48 10.12
CA PRO A 50 -3.05 6.81 9.52
C PRO A 50 -1.97 6.96 8.44
N VAL A 51 -0.79 6.37 8.65
CA VAL A 51 0.31 6.37 7.69
C VAL A 51 0.00 5.43 6.53
N LEU A 52 -0.39 4.18 6.81
CA LEU A 52 -0.64 3.15 5.81
C LEU A 52 -1.70 3.58 4.79
N PHE A 53 -2.84 4.10 5.25
CA PHE A 53 -3.91 4.54 4.36
C PHE A 53 -3.49 5.71 3.47
N ARG A 54 -2.68 6.64 3.98
CA ARG A 54 -2.14 7.77 3.21
C ARG A 54 -1.06 7.34 2.22
N VAL A 55 -0.23 6.34 2.55
CA VAL A 55 0.71 5.74 1.59
C VAL A 55 -0.06 5.04 0.45
N LEU A 56 -1.07 4.23 0.77
CA LEU A 56 -1.88 3.55 -0.24
C LEU A 56 -2.57 4.54 -1.18
N TYR A 57 -3.17 5.59 -0.61
CA TYR A 57 -3.89 6.60 -1.38
C TYR A 57 -2.96 7.58 -2.12
N GLY A 58 -2.02 8.20 -1.41
CA GLY A 58 -1.19 9.28 -1.94
C GLY A 58 -0.03 8.80 -2.82
N CYS A 59 0.51 7.60 -2.54
CA CYS A 59 1.60 7.03 -3.33
C CYS A 59 1.12 5.92 -4.28
N GLY A 60 -0.16 5.54 -4.25
CA GLY A 60 -0.73 4.57 -5.17
C GLY A 60 -0.09 3.19 -5.09
N LEU A 61 0.38 2.79 -3.90
CA LEU A 61 0.96 1.47 -3.69
C LEU A 61 -0.13 0.40 -3.77
N ARG A 62 0.21 -0.74 -4.38
CA ARG A 62 -0.60 -1.95 -4.18
C ARG A 62 -0.45 -2.42 -2.74
N ILE A 63 -1.47 -3.10 -2.20
CA ILE A 63 -1.43 -3.58 -0.81
C ILE A 63 -0.19 -4.45 -0.53
N SER A 64 0.21 -5.32 -1.46
CA SER A 64 1.42 -6.13 -1.31
C SER A 64 2.69 -5.27 -1.28
N GLU A 65 2.78 -4.24 -2.12
CA GLU A 65 3.92 -3.31 -2.16
C GLU A 65 4.03 -2.54 -0.84
N ALA A 66 2.90 -2.15 -0.24
CA ALA A 66 2.88 -1.45 1.05
C ALA A 66 3.28 -2.36 2.22
N LEU A 67 2.83 -3.62 2.21
CA LEU A 67 3.18 -4.60 3.25
C LEU A 67 4.64 -5.07 3.15
N ASP A 68 5.23 -5.06 1.95
CA ASP A 68 6.64 -5.40 1.71
C ASP A 68 7.60 -4.21 1.90
N LEU A 69 7.09 -3.00 2.16
CA LEU A 69 7.89 -1.79 2.31
C LEU A 69 8.78 -1.88 3.55
N ARG A 70 10.06 -1.53 3.39
CA ARG A 70 11.04 -1.55 4.49
C ARG A 70 11.48 -0.13 4.83
N ILE A 71 11.94 0.07 6.06
CA ILE A 71 12.46 1.38 6.53
C ILE A 71 13.52 1.94 5.58
N ARG A 72 14.45 1.10 5.11
CA ARG A 72 15.51 1.51 4.15
C ARG A 72 15.00 1.96 2.77
N ASP A 73 13.74 1.68 2.47
CA ASP A 73 13.10 2.06 1.21
C ASP A 73 12.35 3.39 1.35
N VAL A 74 12.37 4.01 2.53
CA VAL A 74 11.70 5.27 2.85
C VAL A 74 12.74 6.35 3.14
N ASP A 75 12.77 7.39 2.32
CA ASP A 75 13.55 8.60 2.60
C ASP A 75 12.61 9.76 2.89
N LEU A 76 12.45 10.07 4.18
CA LEU A 76 11.60 11.16 4.66
C LEU A 76 12.25 12.54 4.46
N ASN A 77 13.58 12.63 4.26
CA ASN A 77 14.26 13.91 4.09
C ASN A 77 13.95 14.51 2.72
N ILE A 78 13.96 13.66 1.69
CA ILE A 78 13.61 14.07 0.31
C ILE A 78 12.18 13.69 -0.08
N GLY A 79 11.45 12.97 0.78
CA GLY A 79 10.05 12.62 0.55
C GLY A 79 9.85 11.55 -0.52
N VAL A 80 10.69 10.51 -0.56
CA VAL A 80 10.65 9.47 -1.61
C VAL A 80 10.53 8.06 -1.03
N LEU A 81 9.68 7.23 -1.66
CA LEU A 81 9.56 5.80 -1.42
C LEU A 81 10.17 5.01 -2.59
N THR A 82 10.94 3.98 -2.26
CA THR A 82 11.44 2.99 -3.22
C THR A 82 10.53 1.77 -3.22
N VAL A 83 9.64 1.67 -4.20
CA VAL A 83 8.76 0.50 -4.33
C VAL A 83 9.50 -0.59 -5.10
N ARG A 84 9.79 -1.71 -4.42
CA ARG A 84 10.46 -2.89 -4.98
C ARG A 84 9.45 -3.88 -5.56
N ASN A 85 9.95 -4.81 -6.37
CA ASN A 85 9.17 -5.95 -6.88
C ASN A 85 7.86 -5.57 -7.59
N GLY A 86 7.85 -4.43 -8.30
CA GLY A 86 6.73 -4.05 -9.15
C GLY A 86 6.53 -5.04 -10.30
N LYS A 87 5.54 -4.80 -11.14
CA LYS A 87 5.27 -5.64 -12.33
C LYS A 87 6.57 -5.81 -13.15
N PHE A 88 6.89 -7.06 -13.49
CA PHE A 88 8.14 -7.46 -14.16
C PHE A 88 9.42 -7.25 -13.35
N ASN A 89 9.32 -7.29 -12.01
CA ASN A 89 10.44 -7.11 -11.09
C ASN A 89 11.16 -5.76 -11.24
N LYS A 90 10.44 -4.73 -11.69
CA LYS A 90 10.99 -3.37 -11.81
C LYS A 90 10.71 -2.59 -10.55
N SER A 91 11.74 -1.93 -10.03
CA SER A 91 11.61 -0.98 -8.92
C SER A 91 11.28 0.42 -9.47
N ARG A 92 10.59 1.24 -8.67
CA ARG A 92 10.29 2.63 -9.00
C ARG A 92 10.41 3.53 -7.77
N LEU A 93 10.72 4.80 -8.00
CA LEU A 93 10.63 5.84 -6.97
C LEU A 93 9.23 6.47 -7.01
N VAL A 94 8.67 6.73 -5.85
CA VAL A 94 7.37 7.40 -5.69
C VAL A 94 7.53 8.56 -4.71
N VAL A 95 7.05 9.74 -5.11
CA VAL A 95 7.12 10.94 -4.27
C VAL A 95 5.98 10.92 -3.26
N MET A 96 6.27 11.31 -2.02
CA MET A 96 5.30 11.51 -0.94
C MET A 96 4.82 12.96 -0.92
N SER A 97 3.56 13.17 -0.59
CA SER A 97 3.05 14.52 -0.33
C SER A 97 3.64 15.06 0.99
N PRO A 98 3.82 16.40 1.14
CA PRO A 98 4.26 16.99 2.41
C PRO A 98 3.39 16.56 3.60
N SER A 99 2.06 16.54 3.40
CA SER A 99 1.11 16.08 4.41
C SER A 99 1.28 14.63 4.85
N LEU A 100 1.85 13.77 4.01
CA LEU A 100 2.16 12.39 4.38
C LEU A 100 3.45 12.32 5.19
N ILE A 101 4.45 13.12 4.82
CA ILE A 101 5.72 13.20 5.56
C ILE A 101 5.45 13.65 7.01
N ASP A 102 4.62 14.67 7.19
CA ASP A 102 4.24 15.18 8.53
C ASP A 102 3.59 14.11 9.41
N VAL A 103 2.83 13.18 8.81
CA VAL A 103 2.15 12.10 9.54
C VAL A 103 3.11 10.93 9.80
N ALA A 104 4.04 10.66 8.89
CA ALA A 104 5.03 9.59 9.02
C ALA A 104 6.16 9.90 10.01
N GLN A 105 6.35 11.18 10.37
CA GLN A 105 7.34 11.65 11.33
C GLN A 105 6.82 11.73 12.78
N LYS A 106 5.51 11.55 12.99
CA LYS A 106 4.89 11.51 14.33
C LYS A 106 5.16 10.18 15.02
#